data_AF-A0A7C7QMB3-F1
#
_entry.id   AF-A0A7C7QMB3-F1
#
_cell.length_a   1.000
_cell.length_b   1.000
_cell.length_c   1.000
_cell.angle_alpha   90.00
_cell.angle_beta   90.00
_cell.angle_gamma   90.00
#
_symmetry.space_group_name_H-M   'P 1'
#
loop_
_entity.id
_entity.type
_entity.pdbx_description
1 polymer ?
#
loop_
_entity_poly.entity_id
_entity_poly.type
_entity_poly.pdbx_seq_one_letter_code
_entity_poly.pdbx_strand_id
1 'polypeptide(L)'
;MMERVEEEQAGFWAVAPDLVAEVVSPNDTAQDVQAKVVEWLAAGVRLVWVVYPDERMVTEYRSLSQVRVLTARDSLDGSDVVPGFTCPLSDLFD
;
A
#
# COMPACT_ATOMS: atom_id res chain seq x y z
N MET A 1 -34.48 33.31 -3.10
CA MET A 1 -34.10 31.95 -2.70
C MET A 1 -32.74 31.70 -3.33
N MET A 2 -31.66 31.76 -2.55
CA MET A 2 -30.32 31.43 -3.03
C MET A 2 -30.27 29.92 -3.26
N GLU A 3 -30.09 29.52 -4.51
CA GLU A 3 -29.76 28.15 -4.88
C GLU A 3 -28.30 27.93 -4.48
N ARG A 4 -28.07 27.09 -3.46
CA ARG A 4 -26.72 26.63 -3.12
C ARG A 4 -26.31 25.70 -4.25
N VAL A 5 -25.28 26.07 -4.99
CA VAL A 5 -24.60 25.17 -5.92
C VAL A 5 -23.98 24.06 -5.06
N GLU A 6 -24.46 22.83 -5.24
CA GLU A 6 -23.84 21.64 -4.67
C GLU A 6 -22.47 21.47 -5.32
N GLU A 7 -21.40 21.61 -4.54
CA GLU A 7 -20.05 21.28 -4.98
C GLU A 7 -19.99 19.77 -5.26
N GLU A 8 -19.98 19.38 -6.53
CA GLU A 8 -19.64 18.02 -6.96
C GLU A 8 -18.25 17.69 -6.43
N GLN A 9 -18.16 16.79 -5.44
CA GLN A 9 -16.91 16.22 -4.95
C GLN A 9 -16.28 15.30 -6.02
N ALA A 10 -15.68 15.89 -7.05
CA ALA A 10 -14.82 15.17 -7.97
C ALA A 10 -13.48 14.87 -7.28
N GLY A 11 -13.20 13.62 -6.94
CA GLY A 11 -11.84 13.27 -6.46
C GLY A 11 -11.59 11.84 -5.99
N PHE A 12 -12.60 11.11 -5.48
CA PHE A 12 -12.41 9.77 -4.93
C PHE A 12 -13.11 8.71 -5.77
N TRP A 13 -12.35 7.77 -6.31
CA TRP A 13 -12.91 6.59 -6.94
C TRP A 13 -13.53 5.70 -5.85
N ALA A 14 -14.80 5.32 -5.99
CA ALA A 14 -15.51 4.46 -5.04
C ALA A 14 -15.08 2.97 -5.13
N VAL A 15 -13.89 2.69 -5.67
CA VAL A 15 -13.37 1.34 -5.92
C VAL A 15 -12.03 1.21 -5.23
N ALA A 16 -11.85 0.15 -4.45
CA ALA A 16 -10.56 -0.16 -3.85
C ALA A 16 -9.55 -0.52 -4.94
N PRO A 17 -8.31 -0.01 -4.87
CA PRO A 17 -7.27 -0.40 -5.80
C PRO A 17 -6.88 -1.86 -5.59
N ASP A 18 -6.30 -2.48 -6.62
CA ASP A 18 -5.80 -3.85 -6.51
C ASP A 18 -4.48 -3.94 -5.73
N LEU A 19 -3.67 -2.88 -5.77
CA LEU A 19 -2.39 -2.73 -5.09
C LEU A 19 -2.34 -1.40 -4.32
N VAL A 20 -1.81 -1.43 -3.09
CA VAL A 20 -1.37 -0.24 -2.35
C VAL A 20 0.10 -0.38 -1.99
N ALA A 21 0.87 0.69 -2.16
CA ALA A 21 2.22 0.81 -1.64
C ALA A 21 2.26 1.99 -0.66
N GLU A 22 2.46 1.71 0.62
CA GLU A 22 2.60 2.69 1.69
C GLU A 22 4.07 2.82 2.05
N VAL A 23 4.60 4.05 2.04
CA VAL A 23 5.96 4.33 2.50
C VAL A 23 5.89 4.95 3.88
N VAL A 24 6.44 4.25 4.88
CA VAL A 24 6.42 4.70 6.27
C VAL A 24 7.27 5.95 6.42
N SER A 25 6.67 7.00 6.97
CA SER A 25 7.37 8.24 7.31
C SER A 25 7.91 8.20 8.75
N PRO A 26 8.91 9.03 9.10
CA PRO A 26 9.45 9.10 10.46
C PRO A 26 8.43 9.45 11.54
N ASN A 27 7.28 10.00 11.16
CA ASN A 27 6.23 10.45 12.07
C ASN A 27 5.06 9.45 12.17
N ASP A 28 5.03 8.42 11.32
CA ASP A 28 4.01 7.39 11.40
C ASP A 28 4.25 6.49 12.60
N THR A 29 3.19 6.20 13.35
CA THR A 29 3.27 5.17 14.39
C THR A 29 3.01 3.79 13.77
N ALA A 30 3.57 2.75 14.38
CA ALA A 30 3.26 1.37 13.98
C ALA A 30 1.76 1.06 14.05
N GLN A 31 1.02 1.70 14.97
CA GLN A 31 -0.42 1.55 15.09
C GLN A 31 -1.16 2.14 13.89
N ASP A 32 -0.77 3.34 13.44
CA ASP A 32 -1.42 4.01 12.32
C ASP A 32 -1.23 3.24 11.01
N VAL A 33 0.01 2.78 10.77
CA VAL A 33 0.33 1.95 9.59
C VAL A 33 -0.47 0.65 9.62
N GLN A 34 -0.52 -0.02 10.77
CA GLN A 34 -1.27 -1.28 10.89
C GLN A 34 -2.78 -1.05 10.70
N ALA A 35 -3.33 0.07 11.19
CA ALA A 35 -4.73 0.42 10.99
C ALA A 35 -5.06 0.58 9.49
N LYS A 36 -4.20 1.31 8.75
CA LYS A 36 -4.32 1.47 7.30
C LYS A 36 -4.30 0.12 6.56
N VAL A 37 -3.35 -0.76 6.90
CA VAL A 37 -3.26 -2.11 6.30
C VAL A 37 -4.54 -2.91 6.49
N VAL A 38 -5.10 -2.90 7.71
CA VAL A 38 -6.36 -3.58 8.01
C VAL A 38 -7.50 -3.00 7.19
N GLU A 39 -7.59 -1.67 7.10
CA GLU A 39 -8.62 -0.97 6.33
C GLU A 39 -8.55 -1.31 4.84
N TRP A 40 -7.36 -1.25 4.24
CA TRP A 40 -7.18 -1.56 2.82
C TRP A 40 -7.50 -3.01 2.48
N LEU A 41 -7.05 -3.97 3.29
CA LEU A 41 -7.39 -5.38 3.11
C LEU A 41 -8.91 -5.62 3.27
N ALA A 42 -9.55 -4.95 4.23
CA ALA A 42 -11.01 -5.02 4.42
C ALA A 42 -11.78 -4.39 3.25
N ALA A 43 -11.21 -3.36 2.61
CA ALA A 43 -11.76 -2.72 1.42
C ALA A 43 -11.58 -3.55 0.13
N GLY A 44 -10.82 -4.65 0.18
CA GLY A 44 -10.63 -5.57 -0.95
C GLY A 44 -9.32 -5.39 -1.73
N VAL A 45 -8.37 -4.60 -1.22
CA VAL A 45 -7.02 -4.50 -1.80
C VAL A 45 -6.37 -5.89 -1.75
N ARG A 46 -5.82 -6.34 -2.89
CA ARG A 46 -5.29 -7.71 -3.06
C ARG A 46 -3.80 -7.84 -2.74
N LEU A 47 -3.08 -6.71 -2.75
CA LEU A 47 -1.67 -6.62 -2.42
C LEU A 47 -1.40 -5.30 -1.70
N VAL A 48 -0.79 -5.37 -0.52
CA VAL A 48 -0.29 -4.19 0.18
C VAL A 48 1.21 -4.35 0.40
N TRP A 49 1.99 -3.37 -0.01
CA TRP A 49 3.39 -3.23 0.33
C TRP A 49 3.55 -2.09 1.34
N VAL A 50 4.10 -2.39 2.51
CA VAL A 50 4.51 -1.39 3.48
C VAL A 50 6.02 -1.30 3.44
N VAL A 51 6.53 -0.19 2.90
CA VAL A 51 7.96 0.08 2.74
C VAL A 51 8.48 0.77 3.99
N TYR A 52 9.55 0.22 4.56
CA TYR A 52 10.28 0.76 5.70
C TYR A 52 11.68 1.21 5.21
N PRO A 53 11.86 2.49 4.85
CA PRO A 53 13.09 2.97 4.22
C PRO A 53 14.32 2.86 5.13
N ASP A 54 14.17 3.17 6.43
CA ASP A 54 15.28 3.16 7.39
C ASP A 54 15.80 1.73 7.62
N GLU A 55 14.89 0.76 7.67
CA GLU A 55 15.19 -0.68 7.81
C GLU A 55 15.52 -1.36 6.47
N ARG A 56 15.34 -0.67 5.34
CA ARG A 56 15.52 -1.19 3.97
C ARG A 56 14.78 -2.52 3.74
N MET A 57 13.52 -2.55 4.16
CA MET A 57 12.65 -3.72 4.04
C MET A 57 11.26 -3.34 3.57
N VAL A 58 10.51 -4.33 3.08
CA VAL A 58 9.10 -4.19 2.73
C VAL A 58 8.33 -5.34 3.38
N THR A 59 7.23 -5.02 4.06
CA THR A 59 6.25 -6.03 4.47
C THR A 59 5.17 -6.13 3.41
N GLU A 60 5.03 -7.31 2.82
CA GLU A 60 3.99 -7.62 1.86
C GLU A 60 2.82 -8.33 2.54
N TYR A 61 1.60 -7.83 2.31
CA TYR A 61 0.36 -8.46 2.75
C TYR A 61 -0.48 -8.89 1.55
N ARG A 62 -0.92 -10.15 1.58
CA ARG A 62 -2.03 -10.67 0.75
C ARG A 62 -3.31 -10.83 1.56
N SER A 63 -3.16 -10.98 2.88
CA SER A 63 -4.22 -10.95 3.89
C SER A 63 -3.56 -10.77 5.26
N LEU A 64 -4.37 -10.63 6.33
CA LEU A 64 -3.85 -10.56 7.70
C LEU A 64 -3.16 -11.86 8.17
N SER A 65 -3.35 -12.98 7.45
CA SER A 65 -2.71 -14.26 7.75
C SER A 65 -1.63 -14.66 6.74
N GLN A 66 -1.49 -13.94 5.62
CA GLN A 66 -0.48 -14.18 4.59
C GLN A 66 0.38 -12.93 4.43
N VAL A 67 1.47 -12.91 5.20
CA VAL A 67 2.40 -11.80 5.32
C VAL A 67 3.81 -12.29 5.01
N ARG A 68 4.56 -11.53 4.21
CA ARG A 68 5.97 -11.78 3.93
C ARG A 68 6.80 -10.54 4.26
N VAL A 69 7.96 -10.74 4.86
CA VAL A 69 8.96 -9.68 5.02
C VAL A 69 10.02 -9.88 3.95
N LEU A 70 10.22 -8.86 3.12
CA LEU A 70 11.19 -8.80 2.05
C LEU A 70 12.32 -7.85 2.46
N THR A 71 13.55 -8.25 2.18
CA THR A 71 14.76 -7.49 2.47
C THR A 71 15.37 -6.94 1.18
N ALA A 72 16.39 -6.09 1.28
CA ALA A 72 17.12 -5.55 0.11
C ALA A 72 17.70 -6.62 -0.86
N ARG A 73 17.75 -7.91 -0.48
CA ARG A 73 18.19 -9.02 -1.34
C ARG A 73 17.07 -9.63 -2.17
N ASP A 74 15.82 -9.28 -1.86
CA ASP A 74 14.63 -9.82 -2.49
C ASP A 74 14.13 -8.89 -3.61
N SER A 75 13.00 -9.22 -4.22
CA SER A 75 12.33 -8.39 -5.23
C SER A 75 10.85 -8.26 -4.92
N LEU A 76 10.28 -7.09 -5.19
CA LEU A 76 8.84 -6.89 -5.25
C LEU A 76 8.33 -7.60 -6.50
N ASP A 77 7.27 -8.38 -6.35
CA ASP A 77 6.64 -9.14 -7.43
C ASP A 77 5.15 -8.81 -7.43
N GLY A 78 4.67 -8.20 -8.51
CA GLY A 78 3.25 -7.83 -8.66
C GLY A 78 2.33 -9.04 -8.79
N SER A 79 2.87 -10.21 -9.13
CA SER A 79 2.20 -11.50 -9.29
C SER A 79 0.95 -11.39 -10.17
N ASP A 80 -0.21 -11.84 -9.68
CA ASP A 80 -1.49 -11.76 -10.38
C ASP A 80 -2.15 -10.37 -10.30
N VAL A 81 -1.62 -9.47 -9.46
CA VAL A 81 -2.16 -8.13 -9.22
C VAL A 81 -1.60 -7.13 -10.22
N VAL A 82 -0.30 -7.17 -10.46
CA VAL A 82 0.39 -6.40 -11.53
C VAL A 82 1.28 -7.36 -12.33
N PRO A 83 0.70 -8.11 -13.29
CA PRO A 83 1.43 -9.15 -14.02
C PRO A 83 2.67 -8.64 -14.74
N GLY A 84 3.79 -9.34 -14.54
CA GLY A 84 5.08 -9.00 -15.16
C GLY A 84 5.85 -7.87 -14.47
N PHE A 85 5.29 -7.25 -13.42
CA PHE A 85 6.04 -6.30 -12.61
C PHE A 85 6.97 -7.04 -11.64
N THR A 86 8.26 -6.74 -11.74
CA THR A 86 9.27 -7.14 -10.77
C THR A 86 10.23 -5.97 -10.52
N CYS A 87 10.59 -5.73 -9.27
CA CYS A 87 11.55 -4.68 -8.90
C CYS A 87 12.49 -5.20 -7.81
N PRO A 88 13.81 -5.29 -8.04
CA PRO A 88 14.78 -5.56 -6.98
C PRO A 88 14.61 -4.56 -5.84
N LEU A 89 14.50 -5.03 -4.59
CA LEU A 89 14.32 -4.10 -3.46
C LEU A 89 15.54 -3.20 -3.25
N SER A 90 16.72 -3.65 -3.66
CA SER A 90 17.95 -2.83 -3.62
C SER A 90 17.78 -1.52 -4.38
N ASP A 91 17.18 -1.56 -5.58
CA ASP A 91 16.96 -0.38 -6.43
C ASP A 91 16.01 0.67 -5.81
N LEU A 92 15.21 0.29 -4.81
CA LEU A 92 14.27 1.18 -4.12
C LEU A 92 14.95 2.07 -3.06
N PHE A 93 16.14 1.69 -2.60
CA PHE A 93 16.82 2.32 -1.45
C PHE A 93 18.16 2.97 -1.81
N ASP A 94 18.47 3.08 -3.12
CA ASP A 94 19.72 3.65 -3.65
C ASP A 94 19.59 5.14 -4.03
#